data_AF-A0A9E4NPC9-F1
#
_entry.id   AF-A0A9E4NPC9-F1
#
_cell.length_a   1.000
_cell.length_b   1.000
_cell.length_c   1.000
_cell.angle_alpha   90.00
_cell.angle_beta   90.00
_cell.angle_gamma   90.00
#
_symmetry.space_group_name_H-M   'P 1'
#
loop_
_entity.id
_entity.type
_entity.pdbx_description
1 polymer ?
#
loop_
_entity_poly.entity_id
_entity_poly.type
_entity_poly.pdbx_seq_one_letter_code
_entity_poly.pdbx_strand_id
1 'polypeptide(L)' 'MTQIPIIAALLKYADRLKFRQLFLVTASLFVIDLLIPDLIPFADELLLGLLTLLFGSWRKPEPQEPTPIEHTEQGPQ' A
#
# COMPACT_ATOMS: atom_id res chain seq x y z
N MET A 1 9.18 -25.84 -4.15
CA MET A 1 8.34 -25.92 -2.92
C MET A 1 9.09 -25.27 -1.77
N THR A 2 9.27 -23.95 -1.82
CA THR A 2 9.82 -23.17 -0.69
C THR A 2 8.81 -22.05 -0.46
N GLN A 3 7.63 -22.47 -0.02
CA GLN A 3 6.62 -21.56 0.50
C GLN A 3 7.16 -21.09 1.84
N ILE A 4 7.90 -19.97 1.88
CA ILE A 4 8.21 -19.32 3.15
C ILE A 4 6.90 -18.71 3.62
N PRO A 5 6.13 -19.42 4.47
CA PRO A 5 4.72 -19.07 4.71
C PRO A 5 4.62 -17.75 5.49
N ILE A 6 5.70 -17.38 6.17
CA ILE A 6 5.84 -16.20 7.02
C ILE A 6 5.87 -14.93 6.16
N ILE A 7 6.68 -14.89 5.08
CA ILE A 7 6.76 -13.70 4.21
C ILE A 7 5.40 -13.42 3.56
N ALA A 8 4.73 -14.46 3.05
CA ALA A 8 3.40 -14.33 2.47
C ALA A 8 2.36 -13.82 3.48
N ALA A 9 2.42 -14.29 4.73
CA ALA A 9 1.54 -13.82 5.79
C ALA A 9 1.81 -12.34 6.15
N LEU A 10 3.08 -11.94 6.24
CA LEU A 10 3.49 -10.56 6.49
C LEU A 10 3.05 -9.62 5.36
N LEU A 11 3.25 -9.99 4.10
CA LEU A 11 2.82 -9.19 2.95
C LEU A 11 1.28 -9.06 2.89
N LYS A 12 0.55 -10.13 3.20
CA LYS A 12 -0.92 -10.10 3.27
C LYS A 12 -1.43 -9.19 4.39
N TYR A 13 -0.71 -9.12 5.51
CA TYR A 13 -0.99 -8.16 6.57
C TYR A 13 -0.68 -6.73 6.10
N ALA A 14 0.48 -6.53 5.48
CA ALA A 14 0.93 -5.24 4.95
C ALA A 14 -0.05 -4.65 3.92
N ASP A 15 -0.68 -5.48 3.09
CA ASP A 15 -1.69 -5.09 2.07
C ASP A 15 -2.90 -4.37 2.67
N ARG A 16 -3.21 -4.64 3.95
CA ARG A 16 -4.33 -4.01 4.66
C ARG A 16 -4.00 -2.60 5.17
N LEU A 17 -2.74 -2.17 5.13
CA LEU A 17 -2.30 -0.89 5.69
C LEU A 17 -2.58 0.28 4.72
N LYS A 18 -2.85 1.47 5.28
CA LYS A 18 -2.95 2.70 4.46
C LYS A 18 -1.57 3.06 3.89
N PHE A 19 -1.53 3.74 2.74
CA PHE A 19 -0.29 4.19 2.07
C PHE A 19 0.76 4.76 3.04
N ARG A 20 0.37 5.66 3.95
CA ARG A 20 1.31 6.27 4.93
C ARG A 20 1.96 5.24 5.86
N GLN A 21 1.19 4.28 6.34
CA GLN A 21 1.69 3.24 7.26
C GLN A 21 2.58 2.27 6.51
N LEU A 22 2.17 1.86 5.31
CA LEU A 22 2.96 0.98 4.46
C LEU A 22 4.30 1.63 4.09
N PHE A 23 4.29 2.92 3.74
CA PHE A 23 5.51 3.70 3.49
C PHE A 23 6.45 3.71 4.70
N LEU A 24 5.92 3.97 5.90
CA LEU A 24 6.73 3.98 7.13
C LEU A 24 7.35 2.62 7.42
N VAL A 25 6.60 1.54 7.25
CA VAL A 25 7.10 0.16 7.46
C VAL A 25 8.21 -0.14 6.47
N THR A 26 7.98 0.09 5.17
CA THR A 26 8.99 -0.14 4.12
C THR A 26 10.24 0.70 4.33
N ALA A 27 10.09 1.99 4.64
CA ALA A 27 11.22 2.90 4.87
C ALA A 27 12.02 2.52 6.13
N SER A 28 11.33 2.15 7.22
CA SER A 28 12.00 1.73 8.45
C SER A 28 12.79 0.44 8.23
N LEU A 29 12.18 -0.53 7.53
CA LEU A 29 12.85 -1.78 7.17
C LEU A 29 14.10 -1.52 6.31
N PHE A 30 13.98 -0.66 5.30
CA PHE A 30 15.11 -0.26 4.44
C PHE A 30 16.27 0.38 5.20
N VAL A 31 15.97 1.30 6.13
CA VAL A 31 17.03 1.94 6.93
C VAL A 31 17.70 0.93 7.85
N ILE A 32 16.94 0.03 8.49
CA ILE A 32 17.51 -1.01 9.35
C ILE A 32 18.41 -1.94 8.56
N ASP A 33 17.94 -2.38 7.39
CA ASP A 33 18.66 -3.26 6.47
C ASP A 33 19.97 -2.63 5.97
N LEU A 34 19.96 -1.32 5.69
CA LEU A 34 21.15 -0.57 5.29
C LEU A 34 22.17 -0.40 6.44
N LEU A 35 21.68 -0.19 7.66
CA LEU A 35 22.54 0.03 8.83
C LEU A 35 23.16 -1.26 9.37
N ILE A 36 22.44 -2.36 9.26
CA ILE A 36 22.86 -3.66 9.80
C ILE A 36 22.61 -4.74 8.73
N PRO A 37 23.54 -4.88 7.77
CA PRO A 37 23.40 -5.87 6.71
C PRO A 37 23.33 -7.29 7.29
N ASP A 38 22.55 -8.16 6.64
CA ASP A 38 22.32 -9.57 7.00
C ASP A 38 21.60 -9.85 8.33
N LEU A 39 20.86 -8.88 8.90
CA LEU A 39 20.02 -9.16 10.09
C LEU A 39 18.86 -10.12 9.81
N ILE A 40 18.22 -9.93 8.67
CA ILE A 40 16.98 -10.63 8.32
C ILE A 40 17.28 -11.47 7.08
N PRO A 41 17.28 -12.81 7.19
CA PRO A 41 17.38 -13.65 6.00
C PRO A 41 16.19 -13.33 5.09
N PHE A 42 16.47 -13.12 3.80
CA PHE A 42 15.48 -12.74 2.79
C PHE A 42 14.85 -11.34 2.98
N ALA A 43 15.60 -10.42 3.60
CA ALA A 43 15.20 -9.02 3.74
C ALA A 43 14.84 -8.42 2.38
N ASP A 44 15.71 -8.63 1.39
CA ASP A 44 15.56 -8.10 0.04
C ASP A 44 14.21 -8.50 -0.60
N GLU A 45 13.78 -9.76 -0.47
CA GLU A 45 12.50 -10.23 -1.00
C GLU A 45 11.30 -9.58 -0.30
N LEU A 46 11.38 -9.41 1.03
CA LEU A 46 10.35 -8.73 1.79
C LEU A 46 10.29 -7.25 1.40
N LEU A 47 11.44 -6.61 1.27
CA LEU A 47 11.60 -5.21 0.88
C LEU A 47 11.01 -4.97 -0.51
N LEU A 48 11.33 -5.84 -1.48
CA LEU A 48 10.76 -5.80 -2.83
C LEU A 48 9.24 -6.01 -2.84
N GLY A 49 8.74 -6.96 -2.05
CA GLY A 49 7.30 -7.20 -1.88
C GLY A 49 6.57 -5.99 -1.29
N LEU A 50 7.13 -5.40 -0.23
CA LEU A 50 6.60 -4.20 0.41
C LEU A 50 6.69 -2.97 -0.51
N LEU A 51 7.75 -2.85 -1.31
CA LEU A 51 7.91 -1.76 -2.27
C LEU A 51 6.88 -1.86 -3.40
N THR A 52 6.63 -3.07 -3.90
CA THR A 52 5.58 -3.35 -4.89
C THR A 52 4.21 -2.94 -4.34
N LEU A 53 3.91 -3.34 -3.11
CA LEU A 53 2.67 -3.01 -2.44
C LEU A 53 2.52 -1.49 -2.24
N LEU A 54 3.60 -0.82 -1.84
CA LEU A 54 3.65 0.64 -1.68
C LEU A 54 3.32 1.34 -3.00
N PHE A 55 3.94 0.91 -4.10
CA PHE A 55 3.68 1.44 -5.44
C PHE A 55 2.26 1.15 -5.93
N GLY A 56 1.72 -0.03 -5.62
CA GLY A 56 0.33 -0.40 -5.92
C GLY A 56 -0.69 0.39 -5.11
N SER A 57 -0.32 0.82 -3.89
CA SER A 57 -1.19 1.59 -2.99
C SER A 57 -1.24 3.10 -3.32
N TRP A 58 -0.57 3.54 -4.39
CA TRP A 58 -0.54 4.94 -4.81
C TRP A 58 -1.95 5.40 -5.18
N ARG A 59 -2.56 6.23 -4.31
CA ARG A 59 -3.94 6.70 -4.51
C ARG A 59 -4.03 7.50 -5.81
N LYS A 60 -4.86 7.02 -6.74
CA LYS A 60 -5.37 7.86 -7.82
C LYS A 60 -6.29 8.92 -7.21
N PRO A 61 -6.19 10.20 -7.62
CA PRO A 61 -7.23 11.16 -7.29
C PRO A 61 -8.54 10.60 -7.82
N GLU A 62 -9.49 10.38 -6.91
CA GLU A 62 -10.86 10.03 -7.28
C GLU A 62 -11.35 11.17 -8.18
N PRO A 63 -11.76 10.90 -9.44
CA PRO A 63 -12.49 11.89 -10.20
C PRO A 63 -13.69 12.23 -9.33
N GLN A 64 -13.71 13.46 -8.79
CA GLN A 64 -14.92 13.98 -8.19
C GLN A 64 -15.95 13.94 -9.30
N GLU A 65 -16.88 12.98 -9.23
CA GLU A 65 -18.04 13.00 -10.10
C GLU A 65 -18.67 14.38 -9.89
N PRO A 66 -18.83 15.19 -10.96
CA PRO A 66 -19.54 16.44 -10.82
C PRO A 66 -20.94 16.04 -10.36
N THR A 67 -21.27 16.36 -9.11
CA THR A 67 -22.60 16.20 -8.55
C THR A 67 -23.58 16.73 -9.60
N PRO A 68 -24.44 15.88 -10.20
CA PRO A 68 -25.46 16.36 -11.11
C PRO A 68 -26.27 17.35 -10.29
N ILE A 69 -26.18 18.61 -10.65
CA ILE A 69 -26.94 19.69 -10.05
C ILE A 69 -28.40 19.24 -10.20
N GLU A 70 -29.02 18.88 -9.08
CA GLU A 70 -30.43 18.55 -9.02
C GLU A 70 -31.14 19.82 -9.49
N HIS A 71 -31.56 19.84 -10.76
CA HIS A 71 -32.52 20.80 -11.27
C HIS A 71 -33.86 20.46 -10.62
N THR A 72 -34.00 20.80 -9.34
CA THR A 72 -35.26 20.84 -8.62
C THR A 72 -36.01 22.08 -9.07
N GLU A 73 -36.44 22.13 -10.34
CA GLU A 73 -37.49 23.04 -10.78
C GLU A 73 -38.50 22.26 -11.62
N GLN A 74 -39.20 21.35 -10.94
CA GLN A 74 -40.57 21.03 -11.31
C GLN A 74 -41.43 22.27 -11.13
N GLY A 75 -42.06 22.71 -12.21
CA GLY A 75 -43.17 23.67 -12.19
C GLY A 75 -44.01 23.53 -13.46
N PRO A 76 -45.14 22.80 -13.43
CA PRO A 76 -46.11 22.78 -14.51
C PRO A 76 -46.99 24.03 -14.49
N GLN A 77 -47.80 24.18 -15.54
CA GLN A 77 -48.84 25.18 -15.85
C GLN A 77 -48.43 26.23 -16.89
#